data_AF-A0A5N7ZWF0-F1
#
_entry.id   AF-A0A5N7ZWF0-F1
#
_cell.length_a   1.000
_cell.length_b   1.000
_cell.length_c   1.000
_cell.angle_alpha   90.00
_cell.angle_beta   90.00
_cell.angle_gamma   90.00
#
_symmetry.space_group_name_H-M   'P 1'
#
loop_
_entity.id
_entity.type
_entity.pdbx_description
1 polymer ?
#
loop_
_entity_poly.entity_id
_entity_poly.type
_entity_poly.pdbx_seq_one_letter_code
_entity_poly.pdbx_strand_id
1 'polypeptide(L)'
;MHPPLTPGIVGVACVPHAPQFLSQPDTEDLEQVRRVRLSMEQAGQRLRALQPDCIIVLANDHGDHFVTHSVPAFCLHAAASADGMHKHRGEWTLDPSMGYRLVRAMEEESFDLAYTLSAKLPTAFTIPYEFMGFGRDVPMTPIFVNAYIPPQPSALRCHAFGQALARAVSRMGRRALLIASGGLSHYPGTEHYSHPDVDTDRQLYEQMRAGNLTGLLALDEQALDRSGNLELRAPLIAAGAMGNRKPFMATFEPSWHHTYSVIAWDLTEDRQPEALIYPELSPQRVPLVEALYRLRSDPDAARRYLADPAAWCDGYALNPDERAALIEMNPERLRDEFSIHALLTSGAATQLRILRERA
;
A
#
# COMPACT_ATOMS: atom_id res chain seq x y z
N MET A 1 26.43 -17.28 -3.29
CA MET A 1 26.08 -16.28 -2.25
C MET A 1 24.72 -15.73 -2.62
N HIS A 2 23.69 -15.95 -1.79
CA HIS A 2 22.44 -15.21 -1.96
C HIS A 2 22.71 -13.72 -1.67
N PRO A 3 22.10 -12.79 -2.43
CA PRO A 3 22.20 -11.38 -2.11
C PRO A 3 21.75 -11.13 -0.66
N PRO A 4 22.36 -10.17 0.06
CA PRO A 4 21.97 -9.87 1.44
C PRO A 4 20.50 -9.44 1.46
N LEU A 5 19.73 -10.04 2.37
CA LEU A 5 18.30 -9.75 2.53
C LEU A 5 18.11 -8.30 2.98
N THR A 6 17.27 -7.54 2.26
CA THR A 6 17.02 -6.12 2.55
C THR A 6 16.13 -5.95 3.79
N PRO A 7 16.48 -5.07 4.74
CA PRO A 7 15.59 -4.65 5.84
C PRO A 7 14.36 -3.90 5.34
N GLY A 8 13.30 -3.90 6.15
CA GLY A 8 12.03 -3.21 5.94
C GLY A 8 10.82 -4.11 6.14
N ILE A 9 9.65 -3.62 5.75
CA ILE A 9 8.46 -4.47 5.63
C ILE A 9 8.63 -5.34 4.39
N VAL A 10 8.63 -6.66 4.55
CA VAL A 10 8.87 -7.61 3.45
C VAL A 10 7.60 -8.26 2.94
N GLY A 11 6.55 -8.26 3.75
CA GLY A 11 5.24 -8.79 3.39
C GLY A 11 4.16 -8.15 4.24
N VAL A 12 2.93 -8.17 3.71
CA VAL A 12 1.76 -7.57 4.36
C VAL A 12 0.55 -8.50 4.16
N ALA A 13 -0.30 -8.61 5.18
CA ALA A 13 -1.61 -9.23 5.08
C ALA A 13 -2.67 -8.37 5.76
N CYS A 14 -3.80 -8.12 5.09
CA CYS A 14 -5.03 -7.62 5.70
C CYS A 14 -6.00 -8.80 5.82
N VAL A 15 -6.40 -9.15 7.05
CA VAL A 15 -7.14 -10.38 7.33
C VAL A 15 -8.19 -10.19 8.44
N PRO A 16 -9.30 -10.94 8.42
CA PRO A 16 -10.34 -10.83 9.42
C PRO A 16 -9.92 -11.52 10.74
N HIS A 17 -10.55 -11.14 11.84
CA HIS A 17 -10.36 -11.78 13.16
C HIS A 17 -11.66 -12.26 13.80
N ALA A 18 -12.66 -12.58 12.99
CA ALA A 18 -13.99 -12.94 13.46
C ALA A 18 -13.95 -14.15 14.42
N PRO A 19 -14.57 -14.09 15.62
CA PRO A 19 -14.60 -15.20 16.57
C PRO A 19 -15.28 -16.46 16.02
N GLN A 20 -16.05 -16.35 14.93
CA GLN A 20 -16.68 -17.42 14.16
C GLN A 20 -15.66 -18.44 13.62
N PHE A 21 -14.39 -18.04 13.44
CA PHE A 21 -13.32 -18.98 13.16
C PHE A 21 -13.06 -19.96 14.32
N LEU A 22 -13.54 -19.68 15.52
CA LEU A 22 -13.40 -20.54 16.70
C LEU A 22 -14.74 -21.09 17.19
N SER A 23 -15.84 -20.33 17.06
CA SER A 23 -17.14 -20.69 17.60
C SER A 23 -18.04 -21.47 16.64
N GLN A 24 -17.94 -21.23 15.33
CA GLN A 24 -18.78 -21.88 14.29
C GLN A 24 -20.26 -22.05 14.68
N PRO A 25 -20.98 -20.96 15.03
CA PRO A 25 -22.40 -21.08 15.38
C PRO A 25 -23.24 -21.46 14.15
N ASP A 26 -24.39 -22.09 14.36
CA ASP A 26 -25.30 -22.57 13.30
C ASP A 26 -25.83 -21.46 12.38
N THR A 27 -25.68 -20.19 12.77
CA THR A 27 -26.02 -19.02 11.96
C THR A 27 -25.00 -18.73 10.86
N GLU A 28 -23.82 -19.36 10.87
CA GLU A 28 -22.77 -19.14 9.87
C GLU A 28 -22.85 -20.15 8.72
N ASP A 29 -22.49 -19.70 7.52
CA ASP A 29 -22.12 -20.60 6.43
C ASP A 29 -20.73 -21.18 6.71
N LEU A 30 -20.68 -22.43 7.18
CA LEU A 30 -19.42 -23.10 7.51
C LEU A 30 -18.51 -23.33 6.29
N GLU A 31 -19.07 -23.44 5.08
CA GLU A 31 -18.25 -23.52 3.87
C GLU A 31 -17.63 -22.17 3.53
N GLN A 32 -18.34 -21.05 3.74
CA GLN A 32 -17.76 -19.72 3.65
C GLN A 32 -16.61 -19.54 4.65
N VAL A 33 -16.85 -19.88 5.91
CA VAL A 33 -15.81 -19.82 6.95
C VAL A 33 -14.58 -20.65 6.56
N ARG A 34 -14.80 -21.85 5.99
CA ARG A 34 -13.72 -22.72 5.52
C ARG A 34 -12.93 -22.11 4.35
N ARG A 35 -13.60 -21.48 3.38
CA ARG A 35 -12.93 -20.77 2.26
C ARG A 35 -12.04 -19.64 2.77
N VAL A 36 -12.52 -18.85 3.72
CA VAL A 36 -11.75 -17.74 4.30
C VAL A 36 -10.54 -18.25 5.08
N ARG A 37 -10.69 -19.30 5.91
CA ARG A 37 -9.56 -19.93 6.61
C ARG A 37 -8.47 -20.42 5.66
N LEU A 38 -8.87 -21.10 4.57
CA LEU A 38 -7.93 -21.56 3.56
C LEU A 38 -7.18 -20.39 2.90
N SER A 39 -7.88 -19.28 2.64
CA SER A 39 -7.26 -18.07 2.10
C SER A 39 -6.22 -17.47 3.06
N MET A 40 -6.49 -17.47 4.38
CA MET A 40 -5.54 -16.99 5.40
C MET A 40 -4.32 -17.91 5.49
N GLU A 41 -4.54 -19.23 5.46
CA GLU A 41 -3.46 -20.23 5.49
C GLU A 41 -2.54 -20.08 4.27
N GLN A 42 -3.09 -19.92 3.07
CA GLN A 42 -2.33 -19.69 1.84
C GLN A 42 -1.52 -18.39 1.89
N ALA A 43 -2.12 -17.29 2.37
CA ALA A 43 -1.42 -16.03 2.57
C ALA A 43 -0.24 -16.22 3.53
N GLY A 44 -0.48 -16.83 4.69
CA GLY A 44 0.55 -17.04 5.71
C GLY A 44 1.65 -18.01 5.26
N GLN A 45 1.31 -19.06 4.50
CA GLN A 45 2.32 -19.97 3.92
C GLN A 45 3.32 -19.20 3.06
N ARG A 46 2.83 -18.36 2.13
CA ARG A 46 3.70 -17.56 1.27
C ARG A 46 4.51 -16.53 2.06
N LEU A 47 3.86 -15.83 3.00
CA LEU A 47 4.52 -14.77 3.78
C LEU A 47 5.57 -15.32 4.76
N ARG A 48 5.38 -16.51 5.33
CA ARG A 48 6.42 -17.21 6.11
C ARG A 48 7.64 -17.58 5.28
N ALA A 49 7.44 -17.93 4.00
CA ALA A 49 8.54 -18.27 3.10
C ALA A 49 9.48 -17.08 2.83
N LEU A 50 9.03 -15.84 3.09
CA LEU A 50 9.88 -14.64 3.02
C LEU A 50 10.89 -14.53 4.17
N GLN A 51 10.83 -15.42 5.15
CA GLN A 51 11.73 -15.46 6.32
C GLN A 51 11.81 -14.09 7.04
N PRO A 52 10.67 -13.54 7.51
CA PRO A 52 10.70 -12.35 8.37
C PRO A 52 11.38 -12.68 9.70
N ASP A 53 12.10 -11.72 10.28
CA ASP A 53 12.73 -11.87 11.60
C ASP A 53 11.87 -11.27 12.74
N CYS A 54 10.81 -10.52 12.41
CA CYS A 54 9.76 -10.13 13.33
C CYS A 54 8.39 -10.08 12.66
N ILE A 55 7.32 -10.29 13.43
CA ILE A 55 5.93 -10.26 12.95
C ILE A 55 5.16 -9.23 13.77
N ILE A 56 4.68 -8.19 13.10
CA ILE A 56 3.89 -7.12 13.72
C ILE A 56 2.42 -7.37 13.41
N VAL A 57 1.58 -7.39 14.44
CA VAL A 57 0.13 -7.54 14.29
C VAL A 57 -0.54 -6.27 14.78
N LEU A 58 -1.29 -5.62 13.89
CA LEU A 58 -2.11 -4.45 14.17
C LEU A 58 -3.55 -4.91 14.39
N ALA A 59 -4.13 -4.64 15.55
CA ALA A 59 -5.53 -4.97 15.81
C ALA A 59 -6.13 -3.98 16.82
N ASN A 60 -7.45 -3.89 16.90
CA ASN A 60 -8.13 -3.09 17.91
C ASN A 60 -8.27 -3.82 19.26
N ASP A 61 -8.43 -3.02 20.31
CA ASP A 61 -9.05 -3.47 21.56
C ASP A 61 -10.57 -3.52 21.38
N HIS A 62 -11.22 -4.52 21.95
CA HIS A 62 -12.68 -4.66 21.93
C HIS A 62 -13.34 -4.08 23.19
N GLY A 63 -12.66 -3.13 23.85
CA GLY A 63 -13.08 -2.51 25.10
C GLY A 63 -12.65 -3.28 26.35
N ASP A 64 -11.73 -4.23 26.23
CA ASP A 64 -11.31 -5.11 27.31
C ASP A 64 -10.26 -4.47 28.23
N HIS A 65 -9.50 -3.49 27.73
CA HIS A 65 -8.28 -3.02 28.42
C HIS A 65 -8.21 -1.52 28.61
N PHE A 66 -8.54 -0.73 27.60
CA PHE A 66 -8.14 0.68 27.58
C PHE A 66 -9.26 1.65 28.00
N VAL A 67 -10.52 1.32 27.70
CA VAL A 67 -11.65 2.26 27.72
C VAL A 67 -11.88 3.01 29.04
N THR A 68 -11.58 2.40 30.19
CA THR A 68 -11.83 3.01 31.52
C THR A 68 -10.63 3.74 32.12
N HIS A 69 -9.42 3.56 31.59
CA HIS A 69 -8.19 4.08 32.22
C HIS A 69 -7.43 5.06 31.32
N SER A 70 -7.15 4.66 30.09
CA SER A 70 -6.43 5.49 29.11
C SER A 70 -6.58 4.85 27.74
N VAL A 71 -7.03 5.64 26.76
CA VAL A 71 -7.30 5.17 25.41
C VAL A 71 -6.25 5.77 24.45
N PRO A 72 -5.14 5.06 24.22
CA PRO A 72 -4.13 5.51 23.27
C PRO A 72 -4.61 5.31 21.83
N ALA A 73 -4.23 6.22 20.92
CA ALA A 73 -4.48 6.02 19.49
C ALA A 73 -3.78 4.76 18.95
N PHE A 74 -2.52 4.56 19.37
CA PHE A 74 -1.70 3.39 19.07
C PHE A 74 -0.95 2.95 20.33
N CYS A 75 -0.92 1.65 20.63
CA CYS A 75 -0.24 1.13 21.82
C CYS A 75 0.47 -0.19 21.54
N LEU A 76 1.77 -0.27 21.81
CA LEU A 76 2.57 -1.48 21.69
C LEU A 76 2.48 -2.33 22.96
N HIS A 77 2.32 -3.65 22.83
CA HIS A 77 2.61 -4.55 23.93
C HIS A 77 4.12 -4.81 24.00
N ALA A 78 4.79 -4.32 25.06
CA ALA A 78 6.26 -4.33 25.17
C ALA A 78 6.82 -5.45 26.08
N ALA A 79 5.97 -6.28 26.67
CA ALA A 79 6.42 -7.46 27.43
C ALA A 79 6.94 -8.59 26.52
N ALA A 80 7.55 -9.61 27.13
CA ALA A 80 8.05 -10.81 26.42
C ALA A 80 6.99 -11.93 26.30
N SER A 81 5.92 -11.87 27.10
CA SER A 81 4.77 -12.74 26.98
C SER A 81 3.48 -12.02 27.40
N ALA A 82 2.33 -12.54 27.00
CA ALA A 82 1.02 -12.11 27.46
C ALA A 82 0.06 -13.29 27.59
N ASP A 83 -0.89 -13.21 28.53
CA ASP A 83 -1.99 -14.16 28.64
C ASP A 83 -3.03 -13.86 27.55
N GLY A 84 -3.39 -14.86 26.76
CA GLY A 84 -4.46 -14.75 25.77
C GLY A 84 -5.85 -14.69 26.39
N MET A 85 -6.86 -14.46 25.54
CA MET A 85 -8.25 -14.30 25.97
C MET A 85 -9.20 -15.35 25.37
N HIS A 86 -10.37 -15.48 25.98
CA HIS A 86 -11.46 -16.36 25.53
C HIS A 86 -11.02 -17.80 25.26
N LYS A 87 -11.25 -18.33 24.05
CA LYS A 87 -10.83 -19.68 23.64
C LYS A 87 -9.31 -19.81 23.47
N HIS A 88 -8.57 -18.70 23.45
CA HIS A 88 -7.11 -18.63 23.24
C HIS A 88 -6.33 -18.25 24.51
N ARG A 89 -6.89 -18.51 25.71
CA ARG A 89 -6.21 -18.28 27.00
C ARG A 89 -4.87 -19.02 27.12
N GLY A 90 -4.03 -18.55 28.04
CA GLY A 90 -2.70 -19.08 28.32
C GLY A 90 -1.60 -18.20 27.72
N GLU A 91 -0.35 -18.60 27.92
CA GLU A 91 0.80 -17.81 27.49
C GLU A 91 0.96 -17.73 25.96
N TRP A 92 1.27 -16.54 25.45
CA TRP A 92 1.69 -16.27 24.08
C TRP A 92 3.04 -15.55 24.09
N THR A 93 3.96 -15.98 23.23
CA THR A 93 5.29 -15.38 23.12
C THR A 93 5.20 -14.06 22.36
N LEU A 94 5.72 -13.00 22.98
CA LEU A 94 5.87 -11.69 22.34
C LEU A 94 7.34 -11.44 21.99
N ASP A 95 7.60 -10.49 21.10
CA ASP A 95 8.95 -10.16 20.65
C ASP A 95 9.59 -9.05 21.51
N PRO A 96 10.43 -9.39 22.51
CA PRO A 96 11.11 -8.40 23.35
C PRO A 96 12.14 -7.58 22.57
N SER A 97 12.59 -8.09 21.43
CA SER A 97 13.58 -7.41 20.58
C SER A 97 12.96 -6.25 19.81
N MET A 98 11.64 -6.26 19.65
CA MET A 98 10.86 -5.14 19.13
C MET A 98 10.45 -4.19 20.25
N GLY A 99 9.80 -4.66 21.33
CA GLY A 99 9.38 -3.91 22.53
C GLY A 99 9.81 -2.43 22.65
N TYR A 100 10.66 -2.08 23.63
CA TYR A 100 11.10 -0.69 23.82
C TYR A 100 11.92 -0.12 22.66
N ARG A 101 12.54 -0.97 21.83
CA ARG A 101 13.34 -0.52 20.68
C ARG A 101 12.45 0.13 19.62
N LEU A 102 11.28 -0.45 19.37
CA LEU A 102 10.29 0.08 18.45
C LEU A 102 9.67 1.37 18.99
N VAL A 103 9.41 1.46 20.30
CA VAL A 103 8.94 2.71 20.92
C VAL A 103 9.91 3.86 20.63
N ARG A 104 11.21 3.67 20.89
CA ARG A 104 12.25 4.66 20.60
C ARG A 104 12.34 4.97 19.10
N ALA A 105 12.30 3.94 18.25
CA ALA A 105 12.38 4.13 16.80
C ALA A 105 11.18 4.92 16.25
N MET A 106 9.98 4.74 16.82
CA MET A 106 8.79 5.51 16.44
C MET A 106 8.84 6.95 16.98
N GLU A 107 9.43 7.17 18.16
CA GLU A 107 9.70 8.52 18.68
C GLU A 107 10.62 9.30 17.72
N GLU A 108 11.68 8.67 17.19
CA GLU A 108 12.55 9.26 16.16
C GLU A 108 11.84 9.52 14.81
N GLU A 109 10.65 8.95 14.63
CA GLU A 109 9.76 9.21 13.49
C GLU A 109 8.66 10.24 13.82
N SER A 110 8.74 10.90 14.99
CA SER A 110 7.75 11.86 15.49
C SER A 110 6.36 11.26 15.73
N PHE A 111 6.34 10.02 16.23
CA PHE A 111 5.11 9.33 16.67
C PHE A 111 5.19 8.92 18.14
N ASP A 112 4.25 9.42 18.92
CA ASP A 112 4.04 9.00 20.31
C ASP A 112 3.37 7.62 20.36
N LEU A 113 4.18 6.56 20.37
CA LEU A 113 3.71 5.19 20.52
C LEU A 113 3.59 4.86 22.02
N ALA A 114 2.36 4.81 22.53
CA ALA A 114 2.10 4.31 23.88
C ALA A 114 2.54 2.85 23.98
N TYR A 115 2.78 2.37 25.20
CA TYR A 115 3.07 0.96 25.43
C TYR A 115 2.43 0.43 26.71
N THR A 116 2.17 -0.86 26.72
CA THR A 116 1.66 -1.63 27.87
C THR A 116 2.55 -2.83 28.13
N LEU A 117 2.57 -3.29 29.39
CA LEU A 117 3.31 -4.47 29.83
C LEU A 117 2.39 -5.57 30.37
N SER A 118 1.10 -5.30 30.49
CA SER A 118 0.16 -6.15 31.24
C SER A 118 -1.20 -6.32 30.58
N ALA A 119 -1.44 -5.70 29.41
CA ALA A 119 -2.65 -5.98 28.67
C ALA A 119 -2.70 -7.48 28.33
N LYS A 120 -3.89 -8.08 28.38
CA LYS A 120 -4.02 -9.42 27.82
C LYS A 120 -3.93 -9.32 26.30
N LEU A 121 -3.85 -10.48 25.65
CA LEU A 121 -3.79 -10.59 24.21
C LEU A 121 -5.16 -11.02 23.66
N PRO A 122 -5.95 -10.09 23.09
CA PRO A 122 -7.28 -10.40 22.55
C PRO A 122 -7.26 -11.39 21.38
N THR A 123 -8.42 -11.96 21.09
CA THR A 123 -8.61 -12.80 19.90
C THR A 123 -8.40 -12.04 18.59
N ALA A 124 -8.55 -10.71 18.60
CA ALA A 124 -8.22 -9.82 17.49
C ALA A 124 -6.78 -9.96 16.98
N PHE A 125 -5.84 -10.36 17.86
CA PHE A 125 -4.45 -10.62 17.49
C PHE A 125 -4.20 -12.11 17.19
N THR A 126 -4.77 -12.99 18.01
CA THR A 126 -4.41 -14.41 17.98
C THR A 126 -5.12 -15.21 16.89
N ILE A 127 -6.35 -14.86 16.53
CA ILE A 127 -7.08 -15.49 15.41
C ILE A 127 -6.33 -15.32 14.09
N PRO A 128 -5.98 -14.10 13.62
CA PRO A 128 -5.28 -13.96 12.35
C PRO A 128 -3.91 -14.63 12.39
N TYR A 129 -3.22 -14.60 13.53
CA TYR A 129 -1.92 -15.23 13.72
C TYR A 129 -2.01 -16.76 13.56
N GLU A 130 -2.93 -17.41 14.26
CA GLU A 130 -3.14 -18.85 14.21
C GLU A 130 -3.61 -19.32 12.83
N PHE A 131 -4.63 -18.69 12.25
CA PHE A 131 -5.19 -19.10 10.96
C PHE A 131 -4.29 -18.76 9.77
N MET A 132 -3.34 -17.83 9.93
CA MET A 132 -2.27 -17.69 8.96
C MET A 132 -1.21 -18.79 9.12
N GLY A 133 -1.16 -19.52 10.22
CA GLY A 133 -0.25 -20.66 10.45
C GLY A 133 0.96 -20.36 11.32
N PHE A 134 0.84 -19.38 12.23
CA PHE A 134 1.86 -19.09 13.23
C PHE A 134 1.49 -19.73 14.59
N GLY A 135 2.46 -20.38 15.22
CA GLY A 135 2.30 -20.99 16.55
C GLY A 135 2.42 -19.96 17.68
N ARG A 136 1.90 -20.30 18.86
CA ARG A 136 1.91 -19.44 20.06
C ARG A 136 3.31 -19.08 20.57
N ASP A 137 4.29 -19.91 20.22
CA ASP A 137 5.70 -19.81 20.56
C ASP A 137 6.50 -18.94 19.56
N VAL A 138 5.92 -18.64 18.38
CA VAL A 138 6.53 -17.73 17.41
C VAL A 138 6.35 -16.28 17.89
N PRO A 139 7.43 -15.51 18.13
CA PRO A 139 7.31 -14.18 18.73
C PRO A 139 6.49 -13.20 17.89
N MET A 140 5.48 -12.60 18.53
CA MET A 140 4.62 -11.56 17.94
C MET A 140 4.92 -10.18 18.53
N THR A 141 4.80 -9.13 17.72
CA THR A 141 4.81 -7.71 18.16
C THR A 141 3.39 -7.13 18.04
N PRO A 142 2.59 -7.12 19.12
CA PRO A 142 1.20 -6.65 19.08
C PRO A 142 1.13 -5.13 19.21
N ILE A 143 0.48 -4.47 18.26
CA ILE A 143 0.18 -3.04 18.33
C ILE A 143 -1.35 -2.86 18.30
N PHE A 144 -1.89 -2.37 19.40
CA PHE A 144 -3.28 -1.96 19.51
C PHE A 144 -3.53 -0.68 18.73
N VAL A 145 -4.63 -0.64 17.97
CA VAL A 145 -5.09 0.51 17.21
C VAL A 145 -6.48 0.89 17.71
N ASN A 146 -6.67 2.12 18.19
CA ASN A 146 -7.99 2.56 18.62
C ASN A 146 -8.93 2.70 17.41
N ALA A 147 -9.91 1.79 17.30
CA ALA A 147 -10.91 1.81 16.24
C ALA A 147 -12.29 2.29 16.72
N TYR A 148 -12.62 2.11 17.99
CA TYR A 148 -14.00 2.24 18.47
C TYR A 148 -14.23 3.41 19.42
N ILE A 149 -13.21 3.91 20.12
CA ILE A 149 -13.41 4.91 21.18
C ILE A 149 -13.01 6.31 20.69
N PRO A 150 -13.94 7.28 20.57
CA PRO A 150 -13.60 8.62 20.11
C PRO A 150 -12.72 9.42 21.09
N PRO A 151 -11.85 10.32 20.59
CA PRO A 151 -11.50 10.49 19.18
C PRO A 151 -10.56 9.37 18.71
N GLN A 152 -10.92 8.69 17.62
CA GLN A 152 -10.06 7.72 16.97
C GLN A 152 -9.00 8.43 16.10
N PRO A 153 -7.82 7.83 15.83
CA PRO A 153 -6.91 8.36 14.82
C PRO A 153 -7.60 8.44 13.45
N SER A 154 -7.40 9.55 12.75
CA SER A 154 -7.91 9.74 11.39
C SER A 154 -7.21 8.82 10.39
N ALA A 155 -7.81 8.62 9.20
CA ALA A 155 -7.21 7.80 8.15
C ALA A 155 -5.81 8.27 7.74
N LEU A 156 -5.61 9.59 7.64
CA LEU A 156 -4.31 10.20 7.38
C LEU A 156 -3.29 9.90 8.49
N ARG A 157 -3.71 9.93 9.77
CA ARG A 157 -2.82 9.62 10.90
C ARG A 157 -2.43 8.14 10.92
N CYS A 158 -3.36 7.23 10.61
CA CYS A 158 -3.08 5.81 10.42
C CYS A 158 -2.09 5.57 9.29
N HIS A 159 -2.31 6.17 8.12
CA HIS A 159 -1.38 6.04 6.99
C HIS A 159 0.01 6.61 7.31
N ALA A 160 0.08 7.79 7.94
CA ALA A 160 1.36 8.37 8.35
C ALA A 160 2.08 7.49 9.40
N PHE A 161 1.34 6.85 10.31
CA PHE A 161 1.90 5.87 11.26
C PHE A 161 2.53 4.70 10.51
N GLY A 162 1.87 4.18 9.47
CA GLY A 162 2.41 3.12 8.61
C GLY A 162 3.72 3.52 7.93
N GLN A 163 3.79 4.73 7.39
CA GLN A 163 5.01 5.27 6.77
C GLN A 163 6.15 5.39 7.78
N ALA A 164 5.86 5.87 8.99
CA ALA A 164 6.81 5.93 10.09
C ALA A 164 7.28 4.53 10.52
N LEU A 165 6.35 3.59 10.68
CA LEU A 165 6.65 2.21 11.06
C LEU A 165 7.58 1.54 10.05
N ALA A 166 7.32 1.70 8.75
CA ALA A 166 8.18 1.13 7.71
C ALA A 166 9.61 1.68 7.78
N ARG A 167 9.78 3.00 7.99
CA ARG A 167 11.10 3.61 8.14
C ARG A 167 11.79 3.17 9.43
N ALA A 168 11.07 3.12 10.56
CA ALA A 168 11.58 2.66 11.84
C ALA A 168 12.10 1.21 11.74
N VAL A 169 11.31 0.29 11.19
CA VAL A 169 11.69 -1.12 10.98
C VAL A 169 12.95 -1.22 10.10
N SER A 170 13.02 -0.47 9.00
CA SER A 170 14.19 -0.44 8.12
C SER A 170 15.44 0.07 8.85
N ARG A 171 15.35 1.15 9.63
CA ARG A 171 16.46 1.68 10.43
C ARG A 171 16.93 0.70 11.50
N MET A 172 16.00 -0.06 12.09
CA MET A 172 16.31 -1.10 13.06
C MET A 172 17.01 -2.32 12.43
N GLY A 173 17.13 -2.37 11.10
CA GLY A 173 17.74 -3.48 10.38
C GLY A 173 16.86 -4.75 10.37
N ARG A 174 15.55 -4.58 10.58
CA ARG A 174 14.58 -5.68 10.72
C ARG A 174 13.87 -5.97 9.40
N ARG A 175 13.45 -7.22 9.21
CA ARG A 175 12.61 -7.73 8.12
C ARG A 175 11.25 -8.11 8.71
N ALA A 176 10.33 -7.17 8.71
CA ALA A 176 9.03 -7.39 9.34
C ALA A 176 7.99 -7.93 8.37
N LEU A 177 7.19 -8.88 8.85
CA LEU A 177 5.85 -9.15 8.32
C LEU A 177 4.84 -8.26 9.06
N LEU A 178 3.95 -7.59 8.33
CA LEU A 178 2.87 -6.78 8.90
C LEU A 178 1.50 -7.44 8.67
N ILE A 179 0.79 -7.74 9.74
CA ILE A 179 -0.57 -8.29 9.71
C ILE A 179 -1.53 -7.21 10.22
N ALA A 180 -2.34 -6.65 9.33
CA ALA A 180 -3.45 -5.78 9.66
C ALA A 180 -4.70 -6.63 9.88
N SER A 181 -5.15 -6.67 11.13
CA SER A 181 -6.29 -7.46 11.57
C SER A 181 -7.56 -6.62 11.62
N GLY A 182 -8.65 -7.17 11.11
CA GLY A 182 -9.98 -6.58 11.19
C GLY A 182 -10.60 -6.23 9.85
N GLY A 183 -11.81 -5.67 9.92
CA GLY A 183 -12.64 -5.34 8.75
C GLY A 183 -13.31 -6.54 8.08
N LEU A 184 -14.11 -6.34 7.04
CA LEU A 184 -14.61 -5.03 6.55
C LEU A 184 -15.86 -4.59 7.34
N SER A 185 -16.92 -4.09 6.70
CA SER A 185 -18.06 -3.51 7.42
C SER A 185 -18.68 -4.48 8.43
N HIS A 186 -18.92 -3.99 9.65
CA HIS A 186 -19.69 -4.66 10.70
C HIS A 186 -20.04 -3.70 11.83
N TYR A 187 -21.05 -4.05 12.64
CA TYR A 187 -21.58 -3.16 13.69
C TYR A 187 -21.87 -3.91 15.00
N PRO A 188 -20.85 -4.47 15.67
CA PRO A 188 -21.04 -5.34 16.82
C PRO A 188 -21.73 -4.60 17.98
N GLY A 189 -22.75 -5.23 18.57
CA GLY A 189 -23.47 -4.66 19.71
C GLY A 189 -24.43 -3.51 19.38
N THR A 190 -24.69 -3.23 18.10
CA THR A 190 -25.64 -2.19 17.65
C THR A 190 -26.86 -2.79 16.97
N GLU A 191 -27.88 -1.96 16.71
CA GLU A 191 -29.04 -2.35 15.90
C GLU A 191 -28.70 -2.64 14.42
N HIS A 192 -27.55 -2.18 13.93
CA HIS A 192 -27.08 -2.38 12.57
C HIS A 192 -26.34 -3.72 12.37
N TYR A 193 -26.20 -4.55 13.41
CA TYR A 193 -25.37 -5.75 13.40
C TYR A 193 -25.63 -6.70 12.21
N SER A 194 -26.90 -6.92 11.84
CA SER A 194 -27.27 -7.79 10.70
C SER A 194 -27.32 -7.07 9.34
N HIS A 195 -26.72 -5.88 9.23
CA HIS A 195 -26.80 -5.01 8.05
C HIS A 195 -25.42 -4.45 7.65
N PRO A 196 -24.45 -5.30 7.28
CA PRO A 196 -23.16 -4.83 6.77
C PRO A 196 -23.33 -3.99 5.49
N ASP A 197 -22.50 -2.97 5.31
CA ASP A 197 -22.45 -2.14 4.10
C ASP A 197 -21.60 -2.80 3.01
N VAL A 198 -22.14 -3.87 2.43
CA VAL A 198 -21.45 -4.72 1.43
C VAL A 198 -21.11 -3.95 0.15
N ASP A 199 -21.87 -2.91 -0.20
CA ASP A 199 -21.62 -2.11 -1.40
C ASP A 199 -20.37 -1.24 -1.23
N THR A 200 -20.24 -0.56 -0.08
CA THR A 200 -19.01 0.16 0.26
C THR A 200 -17.82 -0.81 0.36
N ASP A 201 -18.00 -1.96 1.02
CA ASP A 201 -16.96 -2.98 1.13
C ASP A 201 -16.45 -3.47 -0.23
N ARG A 202 -17.36 -3.66 -1.20
CA ARG A 202 -17.00 -4.09 -2.56
C ARG A 202 -16.17 -3.03 -3.27
N GLN A 203 -16.52 -1.76 -3.12
CA GLN A 203 -15.73 -0.67 -3.71
C GLN A 203 -14.33 -0.63 -3.12
N LEU A 204 -14.21 -0.74 -1.79
CA LEU A 204 -12.93 -0.76 -1.08
C LEU A 204 -12.09 -1.98 -1.48
N TYR A 205 -12.71 -3.15 -1.54
CA TYR A 205 -12.07 -4.38 -2.01
C TYR A 205 -11.51 -4.22 -3.43
N GLU A 206 -12.26 -3.66 -4.37
CA GLU A 206 -11.79 -3.46 -5.75
C GLU A 206 -10.61 -2.49 -5.81
N GLN A 207 -10.61 -1.43 -5.01
CA GLN A 207 -9.46 -0.52 -4.89
C GLN A 207 -8.22 -1.25 -4.35
N MET A 208 -8.38 -2.02 -3.27
CA MET A 208 -7.29 -2.79 -2.66
C MET A 208 -6.75 -3.89 -3.60
N ARG A 209 -7.66 -4.59 -4.30
CA ARG A 209 -7.34 -5.62 -5.30
C ARG A 209 -6.60 -5.05 -6.51
N ALA A 210 -6.94 -3.83 -6.93
CA ALA A 210 -6.24 -3.11 -7.99
C ALA A 210 -4.90 -2.51 -7.53
N GLY A 211 -4.62 -2.51 -6.22
CA GLY A 211 -3.42 -1.93 -5.63
C GLY A 211 -3.49 -0.41 -5.40
N ASN A 212 -4.68 0.18 -5.48
CA ASN A 212 -4.91 1.60 -5.21
C ASN A 212 -5.25 1.84 -3.72
N LEU A 213 -4.27 1.63 -2.86
CA LEU A 213 -4.42 1.71 -1.41
C LEU A 213 -4.52 3.14 -0.89
N THR A 214 -3.89 4.10 -1.57
CA THR A 214 -4.05 5.52 -1.26
C THR A 214 -5.49 6.00 -1.44
N GLY A 215 -6.30 5.31 -2.25
CA GLY A 215 -7.72 5.58 -2.40
C GLY A 215 -8.50 5.45 -1.08
N LEU A 216 -8.04 4.62 -0.15
CA LEU A 216 -8.65 4.45 1.17
C LEU A 216 -8.59 5.73 2.03
N LEU A 217 -7.66 6.65 1.73
CA LEU A 217 -7.52 7.93 2.44
C LEU A 217 -8.70 8.89 2.18
N ALA A 218 -9.54 8.60 1.20
CA ALA A 218 -10.74 9.38 0.93
C ALA A 218 -11.83 9.18 2.01
N LEU A 219 -11.72 8.15 2.85
CA LEU A 219 -12.65 7.90 3.93
C LEU A 219 -12.34 8.82 5.12
N ASP A 220 -13.25 9.76 5.39
CA ASP A 220 -13.24 10.52 6.64
C ASP A 220 -13.79 9.69 7.81
N GLU A 221 -13.74 10.27 9.01
CA GLU A 221 -14.20 9.61 10.24
C GLU A 221 -15.69 9.22 10.17
N GLN A 222 -16.53 10.05 9.56
CA GLN A 222 -17.96 9.77 9.43
C GLN A 222 -18.25 8.70 8.37
N ALA A 223 -17.45 8.62 7.31
CA ALA A 223 -17.56 7.59 6.30
C ALA A 223 -17.16 6.23 6.87
N LEU A 224 -16.07 6.17 7.64
CA LEU A 224 -15.64 4.95 8.35
C LEU A 224 -16.71 4.47 9.33
N ASP A 225 -17.31 5.37 10.09
CA ASP A 225 -18.36 5.05 11.07
C ASP A 225 -19.65 4.57 10.38
N ARG A 226 -20.20 5.36 9.45
CA ARG A 226 -21.46 5.04 8.76
C ARG A 226 -21.40 3.72 7.98
N SER A 227 -20.27 3.40 7.38
CA SER A 227 -20.08 2.16 6.62
C SER A 227 -19.61 0.98 7.50
N GLY A 228 -19.53 1.12 8.82
CA GLY A 228 -19.13 0.03 9.73
C GLY A 228 -17.67 -0.40 9.58
N ASN A 229 -16.85 0.44 8.96
CA ASN A 229 -15.48 0.14 8.57
C ASN A 229 -14.45 0.77 9.54
N LEU A 230 -14.80 0.91 10.81
CA LEU A 230 -13.95 1.53 11.84
C LEU A 230 -12.57 0.84 11.96
N GLU A 231 -12.53 -0.47 11.75
CA GLU A 231 -11.31 -1.29 11.81
C GLU A 231 -10.42 -1.17 10.56
N LEU A 232 -10.87 -0.52 9.48
CA LEU A 232 -10.00 -0.18 8.33
C LEU A 232 -8.78 0.66 8.72
N ARG A 233 -8.75 1.21 9.93
CA ARG A 233 -7.58 1.88 10.51
C ARG A 233 -6.32 0.99 10.50
N ALA A 234 -6.44 -0.32 10.74
CA ALA A 234 -5.30 -1.23 10.63
C ALA A 234 -4.84 -1.42 9.16
N PRO A 235 -5.74 -1.72 8.19
CA PRO A 235 -5.42 -1.67 6.76
C PRO A 235 -4.86 -0.33 6.25
N LEU A 236 -5.30 0.81 6.80
CA LEU A 236 -4.77 2.15 6.46
C LEU A 236 -3.33 2.32 6.93
N ILE A 237 -2.97 1.77 8.10
CA ILE A 237 -1.57 1.69 8.53
C ILE A 237 -0.77 0.81 7.57
N ALA A 238 -1.30 -0.37 7.21
CA ALA A 238 -0.64 -1.25 6.25
C ALA A 238 -0.43 -0.57 4.89
N ALA A 239 -1.42 0.16 4.37
CA ALA A 239 -1.33 0.96 3.16
C ALA A 239 -0.21 2.01 3.23
N GLY A 240 -0.10 2.71 4.36
CA GLY A 240 1.00 3.65 4.60
C GLY A 240 2.38 3.01 4.61
N ALA A 241 2.49 1.78 5.12
CA ALA A 241 3.75 1.06 5.20
C ALA A 241 4.24 0.53 3.84
N MET A 242 3.33 0.12 2.94
CA MET A 242 3.69 -0.49 1.66
C MET A 242 3.50 0.40 0.42
N GLY A 243 2.69 1.45 0.52
CA GLY A 243 2.27 2.26 -0.63
C GLY A 243 1.42 1.48 -1.63
N ASN A 244 1.07 2.10 -2.77
CA ASN A 244 0.26 1.44 -3.80
C ASN A 244 0.97 0.23 -4.39
N ARG A 245 0.36 -0.95 -4.23
CA ARG A 245 0.88 -2.22 -4.70
C ARG A 245 -0.25 -3.21 -4.93
N LYS A 246 -0.17 -3.95 -6.04
CA LYS A 246 -1.12 -5.01 -6.35
C LYS A 246 -0.84 -6.22 -5.47
N PRO A 247 -1.85 -6.82 -4.81
CA PRO A 247 -1.67 -8.02 -4.01
C PRO A 247 -1.45 -9.25 -4.88
N PHE A 248 -0.79 -10.27 -4.34
CA PHE A 248 -0.70 -11.57 -5.00
C PHE A 248 -1.96 -12.42 -4.81
N MET A 249 -2.78 -12.09 -3.81
CA MET A 249 -4.08 -12.71 -3.58
C MET A 249 -5.06 -11.74 -2.92
N ALA A 250 -6.35 -11.89 -3.24
CA ALA A 250 -7.43 -11.12 -2.67
C ALA A 250 -8.74 -11.93 -2.69
N THR A 251 -9.38 -12.10 -1.54
CA THR A 251 -10.64 -12.84 -1.35
C THR A 251 -11.69 -11.91 -0.75
N PHE A 252 -12.93 -12.00 -1.22
CA PHE A 252 -14.08 -11.21 -0.75
C PHE A 252 -15.27 -12.12 -0.51
N GLU A 253 -15.70 -12.23 0.76
CA GLU A 253 -16.71 -13.17 1.21
C GLU A 253 -17.70 -12.44 2.15
N PRO A 254 -18.75 -11.81 1.61
CA PRO A 254 -19.77 -11.14 2.42
C PRO A 254 -20.62 -12.15 3.18
N SER A 255 -20.85 -11.92 4.46
CA SER A 255 -21.77 -12.69 5.31
C SER A 255 -23.00 -11.85 5.68
N TRP A 256 -23.88 -12.38 6.52
CA TRP A 256 -25.08 -11.67 6.96
C TRP A 256 -24.84 -10.57 8.01
N HIS A 257 -23.68 -10.54 8.68
CA HIS A 257 -23.36 -9.55 9.74
C HIS A 257 -22.03 -8.83 9.58
N HIS A 258 -21.19 -9.30 8.67
CA HIS A 258 -19.90 -8.68 8.34
C HIS A 258 -19.37 -9.17 7.00
N THR A 259 -18.37 -8.50 6.44
CA THR A 259 -17.68 -8.99 5.24
C THR A 259 -16.28 -9.50 5.58
N TYR A 260 -16.00 -10.75 5.24
CA TYR A 260 -14.64 -11.27 5.31
C TYR A 260 -13.83 -10.81 4.09
N SER A 261 -12.61 -10.34 4.32
CA SER A 261 -11.66 -10.01 3.25
C SER A 261 -10.24 -10.45 3.62
N VAL A 262 -9.58 -11.17 2.73
CA VAL A 262 -8.18 -11.60 2.89
C VAL A 262 -7.39 -11.07 1.71
N ILE A 263 -6.45 -10.17 1.95
CA ILE A 263 -5.62 -9.56 0.90
C ILE A 263 -4.16 -9.57 1.37
N ALA A 264 -3.24 -10.03 0.52
CA ALA A 264 -1.84 -10.18 0.90
C ALA A 264 -0.86 -9.75 -0.20
N TRP A 265 0.29 -9.21 0.23
CA TRP A 265 1.33 -8.64 -0.61
C TRP A 265 2.70 -9.21 -0.26
N ASP A 266 3.46 -9.52 -1.31
CA ASP A 266 4.88 -9.86 -1.24
C ASP A 266 5.66 -8.61 -1.68
N LEU A 267 6.36 -7.98 -0.73
CA LEU A 267 7.08 -6.73 -1.03
C LEU A 267 8.50 -7.00 -1.54
N THR A 268 8.90 -8.27 -1.62
CA THR A 268 10.18 -8.67 -2.21
C THR A 268 10.12 -8.84 -3.73
N GLU A 269 8.92 -8.87 -4.32
CA GLU A 269 8.75 -8.88 -5.77
C GLU A 269 9.19 -7.54 -6.38
N ASP A 270 10.03 -7.65 -7.41
CA ASP A 270 10.54 -6.50 -8.17
C ASP A 270 9.39 -5.74 -8.84
N ARG A 271 9.38 -4.42 -8.63
CA ARG A 271 8.49 -3.53 -9.35
C ARG A 271 9.18 -3.10 -10.64
N GLN A 272 8.75 -3.64 -11.77
CA GLN A 272 9.12 -3.03 -13.05
C GLN A 272 8.33 -1.71 -13.19
N PRO A 273 9.00 -0.55 -13.26
CA PRO A 273 8.30 0.69 -13.56
C PRO A 273 7.69 0.59 -14.95
N GLU A 274 6.42 1.00 -15.08
CA GLU A 274 5.79 1.13 -16.39
C GLU A 274 6.53 2.20 -17.20
N ALA A 275 6.73 1.93 -18.50
CA ALA A 275 7.34 2.92 -19.38
C ALA A 275 6.45 4.17 -19.46
N LEU A 276 7.06 5.35 -19.24
CA LEU A 276 6.35 6.61 -19.33
C LEU A 276 5.95 6.88 -20.79
N ILE A 277 4.71 7.33 -20.99
CA ILE A 277 4.24 7.83 -22.30
C ILE A 277 5.04 9.08 -22.72
N TYR A 278 5.41 9.90 -21.75
CA TYR A 278 6.25 11.08 -21.93
C TYR A 278 7.51 10.92 -21.07
N PRO A 279 8.57 10.27 -21.60
CA PRO A 279 9.82 10.11 -20.86
C PRO A 279 10.51 11.45 -20.65
N GLU A 280 11.45 11.48 -19.71
CA GLU A 280 12.30 12.64 -19.47
C GLU A 280 13.10 12.99 -20.75
N LEU A 281 13.14 14.28 -21.07
CA LEU A 281 13.98 14.78 -22.16
C LEU A 281 15.46 14.64 -21.75
N SER A 282 16.24 13.98 -22.60
CA SER A 282 17.68 13.86 -22.40
C SER A 282 18.34 15.25 -22.46
N PRO A 283 19.11 15.66 -21.42
CA PRO A 283 19.85 16.92 -21.42
C PRO A 283 20.88 17.01 -22.57
N GLN A 284 21.33 15.88 -23.11
CA GLN A 284 22.26 15.82 -24.22
C GLN A 284 21.60 16.21 -25.56
N ARG A 285 20.25 16.19 -25.64
CA ARG A 285 19.47 16.42 -26.87
C ARG A 285 18.88 17.84 -26.95
N VAL A 286 19.33 18.78 -26.11
CA VAL A 286 18.85 20.17 -26.09
C VAL A 286 18.93 20.85 -27.46
N PRO A 287 20.02 20.73 -28.25
CA PRO A 287 20.07 21.33 -29.59
C PRO A 287 18.96 20.84 -30.52
N LEU A 288 18.62 19.54 -30.48
CA LEU A 288 17.51 18.96 -31.25
C LEU A 288 16.15 19.49 -30.78
N VAL A 289 15.98 19.63 -29.46
CA VAL A 289 14.79 20.22 -28.86
C VAL A 289 14.62 21.69 -29.29
N GLU A 290 15.68 22.49 -29.25
CA GLU A 290 15.66 23.89 -29.68
C GLU A 290 15.30 24.03 -31.17
N ALA A 291 15.87 23.15 -32.00
CA ALA A 291 15.58 23.09 -33.42
C ALA A 291 14.08 22.84 -33.66
N LEU A 292 13.53 21.77 -33.09
CA LEU A 292 12.12 21.43 -33.22
C LEU A 292 11.19 22.49 -32.61
N TYR A 293 11.58 23.11 -31.50
CA TYR A 293 10.85 24.23 -30.92
C TYR A 293 10.76 25.42 -31.87
N ARG A 294 11.86 25.77 -32.55
CA ARG A 294 11.87 26.84 -33.55
C ARG A 294 11.00 26.50 -34.75
N LEU A 295 11.04 25.27 -35.26
CA LEU A 295 10.13 24.83 -36.32
C LEU A 295 8.65 24.94 -35.93
N ARG A 296 8.33 24.63 -34.67
CA ARG A 296 6.96 24.72 -34.15
C ARG A 296 6.50 26.17 -33.92
N SER A 297 7.37 27.03 -33.41
CA SER A 297 6.98 28.34 -32.86
C SER A 297 7.25 29.54 -33.78
N ASP A 298 8.12 29.39 -34.78
CA ASP A 298 8.52 30.47 -35.68
C ASP A 298 8.21 30.08 -37.14
N PRO A 299 7.17 30.66 -37.77
CA PRO A 299 6.82 30.40 -39.16
C PRO A 299 7.94 30.73 -40.16
N ASP A 300 8.80 31.72 -39.87
CA ASP A 300 9.94 32.05 -40.73
C ASP A 300 11.06 31.02 -40.59
N ALA A 301 11.28 30.46 -39.39
CA ALA A 301 12.19 29.33 -39.22
C ALA A 301 11.67 28.09 -39.97
N ALA A 302 10.37 27.81 -39.88
CA ALA A 302 9.74 26.72 -40.61
C ALA A 302 9.81 26.90 -42.14
N ARG A 303 9.61 28.13 -42.66
CA ARG A 303 9.82 28.44 -44.08
C ARG A 303 11.27 28.20 -44.53
N ARG A 304 12.25 28.65 -43.74
CA ARG A 304 13.67 28.41 -44.03
C ARG A 304 14.03 26.92 -44.04
N TYR A 305 13.50 26.17 -43.08
CA TYR A 305 13.63 24.71 -43.06
C TYR A 305 13.02 24.07 -44.31
N LEU A 306 11.83 24.47 -44.75
CA LEU A 306 11.20 23.92 -45.96
C LEU A 306 11.99 24.22 -47.24
N ALA A 307 12.73 25.34 -47.28
CA ALA A 307 13.54 25.72 -48.43
C ALA A 307 14.83 24.88 -48.54
N ASP A 308 15.52 24.64 -47.41
CA ASP A 308 16.70 23.78 -47.34
C ASP A 308 16.83 23.15 -45.93
N PRO A 309 16.27 21.95 -45.71
CA PRO A 309 16.33 21.28 -44.40
C PRO A 309 17.75 20.99 -43.94
N ALA A 310 18.66 20.68 -44.86
CA ALA A 310 20.03 20.32 -44.54
C ALA A 310 20.79 21.54 -44.02
N ALA A 311 20.76 22.66 -44.76
CA ALA A 311 21.41 23.89 -44.36
C ALA A 311 20.81 24.48 -43.07
N TRP A 312 19.49 24.32 -42.86
CA TRP A 312 18.85 24.75 -41.63
C TRP A 312 19.33 23.94 -40.42
N CYS A 313 19.46 22.61 -40.54
CA CYS A 313 19.94 21.75 -39.47
C CYS A 313 21.40 22.05 -39.08
N ASP A 314 22.23 22.53 -40.01
CA ASP A 314 23.63 22.91 -39.75
C ASP A 314 23.76 24.13 -38.81
N GLY A 315 22.67 24.86 -38.56
CA GLY A 315 22.59 25.91 -37.54
C GLY A 315 22.53 25.39 -36.10
N TYR A 316 22.42 24.08 -35.89
CA TYR A 316 22.30 23.44 -34.60
C TYR A 316 23.41 22.41 -34.38
N ALA A 317 23.89 22.29 -33.14
CA ALA A 317 24.90 21.30 -32.77
C ALA A 317 24.25 19.91 -32.58
N LEU A 318 23.82 19.30 -33.69
CA LEU A 318 23.15 18.00 -33.70
C LEU A 318 24.13 16.85 -33.90
N ASN A 319 23.86 15.72 -33.24
CA ASN A 319 24.53 14.48 -33.59
C ASN A 319 24.10 14.01 -34.99
N PRO A 320 24.93 13.22 -35.72
CA PRO A 320 24.61 12.82 -37.09
C PRO A 320 23.28 12.09 -37.25
N ASP A 321 22.91 11.28 -36.26
CA ASP A 321 21.64 10.52 -36.19
C ASP A 321 20.44 11.44 -35.96
N GLU A 322 20.54 12.40 -35.03
CA GLU A 322 19.55 13.45 -34.80
C GLU A 322 19.33 14.32 -36.03
N ARG A 323 20.43 14.75 -36.67
CA ARG A 323 20.40 15.56 -37.88
C ARG A 323 19.65 14.84 -38.99
N ALA A 324 19.95 13.56 -39.19
CA ALA A 324 19.26 12.73 -40.18
C ALA A 324 17.76 12.62 -39.87
N ALA A 325 17.39 12.33 -38.62
CA ALA A 325 16.00 12.23 -38.19
C ALA A 325 15.23 13.55 -38.33
N LEU A 326 15.89 14.68 -38.07
CA LEU A 326 15.31 16.01 -38.19
C LEU A 326 15.14 16.43 -39.65
N ILE A 327 16.06 16.07 -40.55
CA ILE A 327 15.92 16.30 -41.99
C ILE A 327 14.78 15.44 -42.58
N GLU A 328 14.66 14.19 -42.14
CA GLU A 328 13.55 13.31 -42.50
C GLU A 328 12.21 13.86 -41.98
N MET A 329 12.25 14.66 -40.90
CA MET A 329 11.11 15.17 -40.16
C MET A 329 10.13 14.05 -39.78
N ASN A 330 10.66 12.93 -39.30
CA ASN A 330 9.89 11.78 -38.86
C ASN A 330 9.53 11.92 -37.36
N PRO A 331 8.28 12.27 -36.99
CA PRO A 331 7.95 12.60 -35.61
C PRO A 331 7.96 11.39 -34.68
N GLU A 332 7.70 10.19 -35.22
CA GLU A 332 7.74 8.93 -34.47
C GLU A 332 9.19 8.59 -34.14
N ARG A 333 10.08 8.66 -35.13
CA ARG A 333 11.50 8.44 -34.91
C ARG A 333 12.11 9.41 -33.91
N LEU A 334 11.81 10.71 -34.05
CA LEU A 334 12.23 11.75 -33.11
C LEU A 334 11.70 11.49 -31.68
N ARG A 335 10.48 10.95 -31.54
CA ARG A 335 9.88 10.62 -30.24
C ARG A 335 10.48 9.34 -29.64
N ASP A 336 10.56 8.27 -30.43
CA ASP A 336 10.79 6.91 -29.93
C ASP A 336 12.28 6.57 -29.84
N GLU A 337 13.11 7.03 -30.79
CA GLU A 337 14.55 6.76 -30.78
C GLU A 337 15.33 7.80 -29.97
N PHE A 338 14.87 9.05 -29.97
CA PHE A 338 15.58 10.19 -29.35
C PHE A 338 14.89 10.72 -28.09
N SER A 339 13.78 10.12 -27.68
CA SER A 339 12.99 10.53 -26.52
C SER A 339 12.55 12.01 -26.58
N ILE A 340 12.36 12.58 -27.78
CA ILE A 340 11.89 13.96 -27.89
C ILE A 340 10.39 14.03 -27.60
N HIS A 341 10.00 15.03 -26.82
CA HIS A 341 8.63 15.22 -26.37
C HIS A 341 7.64 15.25 -27.55
N ALA A 342 6.60 14.40 -27.50
CA ALA A 342 5.68 14.20 -28.64
C ALA A 342 4.95 15.49 -29.07
N LEU A 343 4.59 16.38 -28.15
CA LEU A 343 3.99 17.69 -28.49
C LEU A 343 4.94 18.60 -29.30
N LEU A 344 6.25 18.41 -29.14
CA LEU A 344 7.24 19.18 -29.86
C LEU A 344 7.40 18.65 -31.28
N THR A 345 7.55 17.34 -31.43
CA THR A 345 7.69 16.68 -32.75
C THR A 345 6.42 16.82 -33.59
N SER A 346 5.24 16.57 -33.00
CA SER A 346 3.95 16.74 -33.68
C SER A 346 3.62 18.21 -33.99
N GLY A 347 3.98 19.13 -33.09
CA GLY A 347 3.80 20.56 -33.30
C GLY A 347 4.65 21.09 -34.46
N ALA A 348 5.94 20.71 -34.52
CA ALA A 348 6.82 21.05 -35.63
C ALA A 348 6.31 20.48 -36.96
N ALA A 349 5.94 19.20 -36.99
CA ALA A 349 5.39 18.55 -38.18
C ALA A 349 4.08 19.21 -38.66
N THR A 350 3.20 19.59 -37.73
CA THR A 350 1.94 20.27 -38.05
C THR A 350 2.20 21.65 -38.66
N GLN A 351 3.11 22.44 -38.09
CA GLN A 351 3.45 23.76 -38.61
C GLN A 351 4.02 23.66 -40.04
N LEU A 352 4.89 22.68 -40.29
CA LEU A 352 5.44 22.43 -41.62
C LEU A 352 4.37 21.99 -42.63
N ARG A 353 3.44 21.13 -42.22
CA ARG A 353 2.30 20.72 -43.06
C ARG A 353 1.40 21.90 -43.44
N ILE A 354 1.02 22.74 -42.46
CA ILE A 354 0.19 23.94 -42.71
C ILE A 354 0.85 24.89 -43.71
N LEU A 355 2.18 25.06 -43.62
CA LEU A 355 2.91 25.91 -44.55
C LEU A 355 3.01 25.29 -45.96
N ARG A 356 3.16 23.97 -46.08
CA ARG A 356 3.14 23.27 -47.38
C ARG A 356 1.79 23.34 -48.07
N GLU A 357 0.68 23.30 -47.32
CA GLU A 357 -0.67 23.40 -47.87
C GLU A 357 -1.04 24.83 -48.31
N ARG A 358 -0.29 25.84 -47.86
CA ARG A 358 -0.52 27.26 -48.18
C ARG A 358 0.43 27.83 -49.23
N ALA A 359 1.49 27.09 -49.57
CA ALA A 359 2.45 27.42 -50.62
C ALA A 359 1.98 26.83 -51.96
#